data_AF-A0A2P6V3D7-F1
#
_entry.id   AF-A0A2P6V3D7-F1
#
_cell.length_a   1.000
_cell.length_b   1.000
_cell.length_c   1.000
_cell.angle_alpha   90.00
_cell.angle_beta   90.00
_cell.angle_gamma   90.00
#
_symmetry.space_group_name_H-M   'P 1'
#
loop_
_entity.id
_entity.type
_entity.pdbx_description
1 polymer ?
#
loop_
_entity_poly.entity_id
_entity_poly.type
_entity_poly.pdbx_seq_one_letter_code
_entity_poly.pdbx_strand_id
1 'polypeptide(L)'
;MVGCAVIQFAAQHYGSRRGGTVPAHLAAGKRLLCTAAASPQLAGKQLASVASRMQVREKYLRAQRNAREAWMPALGLQFERARRADSLSLATVNLARRFWHFSTRPSSCEKHHIRHRTANGGWEHHIIHCLECTQTQLYLLFKEQYPGVRVGRTLFCSLKPWYVRPKTELQLITCCCSACTNAWLLVKAVRHMQQV
;
A
#
# COMPACT_ATOMS: atom_id res chain seq x y z
N MET A 1 -34.43 5.90 13.26
CA MET A 1 -33.34 4.94 12.92
C MET A 1 -32.36 5.57 11.91
N VAL A 2 -31.70 6.69 12.26
CA VAL A 2 -30.73 7.38 11.37
C VAL A 2 -29.34 7.51 12.01
N GLY A 3 -29.21 7.20 13.30
CA GLY A 3 -27.97 7.40 14.08
C GLY A 3 -26.86 6.37 13.86
N CYS A 4 -27.16 5.21 13.27
CA CYS A 4 -26.15 4.14 13.10
C CYS A 4 -25.27 4.34 11.84
N ALA A 5 -25.81 4.99 10.80
CA ALA A 5 -25.13 5.09 9.50
C ALA A 5 -23.96 6.11 9.47
N VAL A 6 -23.97 7.11 10.34
CA VAL A 6 -22.93 8.18 10.34
C VAL A 6 -21.65 7.71 11.03
N ILE A 7 -21.76 6.79 12.00
CA ILE A 7 -20.61 6.27 12.76
C ILE A 7 -19.74 5.35 11.88
N GLN A 8 -20.33 4.64 10.93
CA GLN A 8 -19.60 3.72 10.05
C GLN A 8 -18.76 4.43 8.97
N PHE A 9 -19.12 5.63 8.55
CA PHE A 9 -18.37 6.35 7.51
C PHE A 9 -17.09 7.02 8.03
N ALA A 10 -17.05 7.43 9.31
CA ALA A 10 -15.87 8.07 9.89
C ALA A 10 -14.73 7.07 10.18
N ALA A 11 -15.05 5.80 10.44
CA ALA A 11 -14.07 4.76 10.75
C ALA A 11 -13.31 4.24 9.51
N GLN A 12 -13.85 4.38 8.30
CA GLN A 12 -13.25 3.83 7.08
C GLN A 12 -12.11 4.66 6.48
N HIS A 13 -11.95 5.93 6.86
CA HIS A 13 -10.94 6.81 6.24
C HIS A 13 -9.75 7.20 7.13
N TYR A 14 -9.74 6.83 8.42
CA TYR A 14 -8.64 7.16 9.34
C TYR A 14 -7.93 5.91 9.84
N GLY A 15 -7.10 5.35 8.96
CA GLY A 15 -6.10 4.36 9.31
C GLY A 15 -5.04 4.93 10.24
N SER A 16 -4.88 4.25 11.38
CA SER A 16 -3.89 4.45 12.44
C SER A 16 -2.48 4.86 11.95
N ARG A 17 -2.00 6.02 12.40
CA ARG A 17 -0.56 6.31 12.54
C ARG A 17 -0.26 6.66 13.99
N ARG A 18 0.63 5.86 14.58
CA ARG A 18 1.22 6.08 15.90
C ARG A 18 2.18 7.27 15.84
N GLY A 19 2.18 8.07 16.89
CA GLY A 19 3.20 9.09 17.16
C GLY A 19 2.84 10.46 16.60
N GLY A 20 2.49 11.39 17.49
CA GLY A 20 2.24 12.79 17.15
C GLY A 20 1.11 13.37 17.98
N THR A 21 1.40 14.47 18.67
CA THR A 21 0.50 15.30 19.47
C THR A 21 -0.94 15.31 18.97
N VAL A 22 -1.88 15.02 19.88
CA VAL A 22 -3.32 14.97 19.58
C VAL A 22 -3.74 16.33 18.97
N PRO A 23 -4.18 16.37 17.71
CA PRO A 23 -4.57 17.62 17.07
C PRO A 23 -5.86 18.15 17.71
N ALA A 24 -5.96 19.48 17.85
CA ALA A 24 -7.03 20.18 18.58
C ALA A 24 -8.48 19.79 18.19
N HIS A 25 -8.68 19.21 17.00
CA HIS A 25 -9.99 18.70 16.54
C HIS A 25 -10.46 17.43 17.28
N LEU A 26 -9.54 16.59 17.78
CA LEU A 26 -9.86 15.40 18.58
C LEU A 26 -10.31 15.78 20.01
N ALA A 27 -9.79 16.88 20.55
CA ALA A 27 -10.27 17.45 21.82
C ALA A 27 -11.69 18.03 21.70
N ALA A 28 -12.03 18.63 20.55
CA ALA A 28 -13.38 19.11 20.25
C ALA A 28 -14.40 17.95 20.14
N GLY A 29 -14.00 16.82 19.54
CA GLY A 29 -14.85 15.63 19.43
C GLY A 29 -15.22 15.02 20.79
N LYS A 30 -14.29 14.99 21.75
CA LYS A 30 -14.58 14.51 23.12
C LYS A 30 -15.52 15.44 23.89
N ARG A 31 -15.44 16.76 23.71
CA ARG A 31 -16.39 17.72 24.33
C ARG A 31 -17.82 17.57 23.81
N LEU A 32 -17.99 17.26 22.51
CA LEU A 32 -19.29 17.03 21.88
C LEU A 32 -19.99 15.75 22.36
N LEU A 33 -19.21 14.71 22.70
CA LEU A 33 -19.76 13.46 23.24
C LEU A 33 -20.26 13.64 24.69
N CYS A 34 -19.57 14.44 25.50
CA CYS A 34 -19.99 14.72 26.88
C CYS A 34 -21.23 15.64 26.96
N THR A 35 -21.40 16.59 26.03
CA THR A 35 -22.60 17.46 25.98
C THR A 35 -23.84 16.74 25.43
N ALA A 36 -23.66 15.74 24.55
CA ALA A 36 -24.76 14.93 24.03
C ALA A 36 -25.41 14.02 25.10
N ALA A 37 -24.64 13.59 26.11
CA ALA A 37 -25.16 12.82 27.24
C ALA A 37 -25.96 13.67 28.24
N ALA A 38 -25.64 14.97 28.37
CA ALA A 38 -26.27 15.87 29.34
C ALA A 38 -27.50 16.61 28.81
N SER A 39 -27.59 16.87 27.50
CA SER A 39 -28.80 17.46 26.90
C SER A 39 -28.88 17.20 25.39
N PRO A 40 -29.68 16.23 24.92
CA PRO A 40 -29.72 15.81 23.52
C PRO A 40 -30.22 16.92 22.57
N GLN A 41 -31.00 17.88 23.07
CA GLN A 41 -31.49 19.01 22.28
C GLN A 41 -30.38 20.03 21.93
N LEU A 42 -29.38 20.21 22.81
CA LEU A 42 -28.24 21.11 22.58
C LEU A 42 -27.23 20.49 21.60
N ALA A 43 -27.00 19.18 21.68
CA ALA A 43 -26.16 18.46 20.72
C ALA A 43 -26.76 18.48 19.30
N GLY A 44 -28.09 18.35 19.17
CA GLY A 44 -28.80 18.49 17.89
C GLY A 44 -28.59 19.86 17.24
N LYS A 45 -28.69 20.95 18.02
CA LYS A 45 -28.44 22.33 17.54
C LYS A 45 -26.98 22.54 17.11
N GLN A 46 -26.01 21.97 17.83
CA GLN A 46 -24.59 22.07 17.46
C GLN A 46 -24.26 21.27 16.19
N LEU A 47 -24.80 20.05 16.03
CA LEU A 47 -24.63 19.25 14.82
C LEU A 47 -25.28 19.92 13.59
N ALA A 48 -26.46 20.52 13.74
CA ALA A 48 -27.11 21.29 12.69
C ALA A 48 -26.25 22.50 12.26
N SER A 49 -25.66 23.22 13.22
CA SER A 49 -24.74 24.33 12.95
C SER A 49 -23.49 23.88 12.18
N VAL A 50 -22.90 22.73 12.55
CA VAL A 50 -21.74 22.15 11.85
C VAL A 50 -22.13 21.67 10.44
N ALA A 51 -23.28 21.02 10.28
CA ALA A 51 -23.78 20.59 8.98
C ALA A 51 -24.02 21.77 8.03
N SER A 52 -24.63 22.86 8.53
CA SER A 52 -24.81 24.10 7.77
C SER A 52 -23.47 24.72 7.34
N ARG A 53 -22.46 24.73 8.21
CA ARG A 53 -21.10 25.19 7.86
C ARG A 53 -20.44 24.30 6.81
N MET A 54 -20.67 22.98 6.86
CA MET A 54 -20.17 22.05 5.84
C MET A 54 -20.84 22.25 4.48
N GLN A 55 -22.15 22.50 4.45
CA GLN A 55 -22.86 22.82 3.20
C GLN A 55 -22.39 24.13 2.58
N VAL A 56 -22.13 25.16 3.39
CA VAL A 56 -21.55 26.43 2.91
C VAL A 56 -20.14 26.20 2.34
N ARG A 57 -19.31 25.41 3.01
CA ARG A 57 -17.98 25.05 2.52
C ARG A 57 -18.05 24.26 1.21
N GLU A 58 -18.99 23.33 1.08
CA GLU A 58 -19.18 22.57 -0.14
C GLU A 58 -19.64 23.45 -1.30
N LYS A 59 -20.56 24.40 -1.06
CA LYS A 59 -20.94 25.42 -2.05
C LYS A 59 -19.73 26.25 -2.50
N TYR A 60 -18.88 26.68 -1.56
CA TYR A 60 -17.67 27.42 -1.88
C TYR A 60 -16.66 26.60 -2.70
N LEU A 61 -16.43 25.34 -2.33
CA LEU A 61 -15.52 24.45 -3.07
C LEU A 61 -16.06 24.10 -4.47
N ARG A 62 -17.38 23.94 -4.62
CA ARG A 62 -18.04 23.78 -5.92
C ARG A 62 -17.89 25.06 -6.76
N ALA A 63 -18.12 26.24 -6.18
CA ALA A 63 -17.93 27.52 -6.86
C ALA A 63 -16.47 27.73 -7.30
N GLN A 64 -15.48 27.36 -6.46
CA GLN A 64 -14.07 27.37 -6.85
C GLN A 64 -13.76 26.40 -8.00
N ARG A 65 -14.34 25.20 -7.99
CA ARG A 65 -14.16 24.22 -9.07
C ARG A 65 -14.75 24.74 -10.39
N ASN A 66 -15.98 25.25 -10.33
CA ASN A 66 -16.67 25.82 -11.49
C ASN A 66 -15.94 27.06 -12.03
N ALA A 67 -15.45 27.94 -11.14
CA ALA A 67 -14.61 29.07 -11.54
C ALA A 67 -13.34 28.56 -12.23
N ARG A 68 -12.60 27.63 -11.61
CA ARG A 68 -11.39 27.06 -12.21
C ARG A 68 -11.66 26.44 -13.59
N GLU A 69 -12.77 25.72 -13.74
CA GLU A 69 -13.21 25.15 -15.03
C GLU A 69 -13.61 26.23 -16.05
N ALA A 70 -14.16 27.37 -15.62
CA ALA A 70 -14.48 28.50 -16.50
C ALA A 70 -13.23 29.30 -16.95
N TRP A 71 -12.22 29.44 -16.09
CA TRP A 71 -10.97 30.15 -16.42
C TRP A 71 -9.95 29.28 -17.19
N MET A 72 -10.06 27.94 -17.15
CA MET A 72 -9.13 27.04 -17.83
C MET A 72 -9.15 27.12 -19.37
N PRO A 73 -10.31 27.21 -20.05
CA PRO A 73 -10.38 27.40 -21.51
C PRO A 73 -9.80 28.74 -21.97
N ALA A 74 -9.99 29.82 -21.20
CA ALA A 74 -9.55 31.17 -21.54
C ALA A 74 -8.02 31.33 -21.57
N LEU A 75 -7.29 30.48 -20.84
CA LEU A 75 -5.83 30.47 -20.80
C LEU A 75 -5.18 29.53 -21.82
N GLY A 76 -5.97 28.83 -22.66
CA GLY A 76 -5.44 27.89 -23.65
C GLY A 76 -4.71 26.66 -23.06
N LEU A 77 -4.77 26.47 -21.74
CA LEU A 77 -4.09 25.38 -21.02
C LEU A 77 -4.97 24.12 -20.94
N GLN A 78 -5.60 23.75 -22.04
CA GLN A 78 -6.28 22.46 -22.15
C GLN A 78 -5.24 21.37 -22.38
N PHE A 79 -4.55 20.96 -21.31
CA PHE A 79 -3.85 19.67 -21.33
C PHE A 79 -4.91 18.60 -21.14
N GLU A 80 -5.55 18.20 -22.23
CA GLU A 80 -6.26 16.94 -22.27
C GLU A 80 -5.21 15.84 -22.07
N ARG A 81 -4.95 15.48 -20.81
CA ARG A 81 -4.03 14.38 -20.50
C ARG A 81 -4.62 13.15 -21.16
N ALA A 82 -4.01 12.71 -22.26
CA ALA A 82 -4.35 11.44 -22.89
C ALA A 82 -4.44 10.38 -21.78
N ARG A 83 -5.64 9.82 -21.58
CA ARG A 83 -5.80 8.70 -20.64
C ARG A 83 -4.96 7.56 -21.19
N ARG A 84 -3.93 7.13 -20.44
CA ARG A 84 -3.08 6.00 -20.83
C ARG A 84 -3.97 4.77 -21.05
N ALA A 85 -4.09 4.34 -22.31
CA ALA A 85 -4.84 3.16 -22.74
C ALA A 85 -4.01 1.87 -22.65
N ASP A 86 -2.98 1.84 -21.79
CA ASP A 86 -2.01 0.75 -21.73
C ASP A 86 -2.53 -0.40 -20.85
N SER A 87 -3.59 -1.07 -21.30
CA SER A 87 -3.83 -2.43 -20.81
C SER A 87 -2.76 -3.33 -21.45
N LEU A 88 -1.84 -3.85 -20.63
CA LEU A 88 -0.84 -4.81 -21.10
C LEU A 88 -1.57 -6.04 -21.65
N SER A 89 -1.09 -6.58 -22.77
CA SER A 89 -1.66 -7.82 -23.29
C SER A 89 -1.50 -8.95 -22.27
N LEU A 90 -2.50 -9.84 -22.17
CA LEU A 90 -2.48 -10.95 -21.23
C LEU A 90 -1.24 -11.84 -21.40
N ALA A 91 -0.79 -12.02 -22.65
CA ALA A 91 0.44 -12.74 -22.97
C ALA A 91 1.67 -12.09 -22.31
N THR A 92 1.78 -10.76 -22.39
CA THR A 92 2.87 -10.00 -21.78
C THR A 92 2.84 -10.09 -20.25
N VAL A 93 1.64 -10.02 -19.67
CA VAL A 93 1.45 -10.16 -18.21
C VAL A 93 1.89 -11.55 -17.73
N ASN A 94 1.46 -12.59 -18.44
CA ASN A 94 1.82 -13.97 -18.12
C ASN A 94 3.32 -14.23 -18.31
N LEU A 95 3.92 -13.67 -19.35
CA LEU A 95 5.36 -13.74 -19.59
C LEU A 95 6.14 -13.09 -18.44
N ALA A 96 5.75 -11.88 -18.03
CA ALA A 96 6.39 -11.19 -16.91
C ALA A 96 6.24 -11.97 -15.59
N ARG A 97 5.06 -12.52 -15.30
CA ARG A 97 4.83 -13.35 -14.10
C ARG A 97 5.66 -14.64 -14.11
N ARG A 98 5.77 -15.30 -15.26
CA ARG A 98 6.64 -16.48 -15.42
C ARG A 98 8.09 -16.12 -15.19
N PHE A 99 8.56 -15.01 -15.78
CA PHE A 99 9.91 -14.51 -15.54
C PHE A 99 10.16 -14.26 -14.05
N TRP A 100 9.26 -13.58 -13.34
CA TRP A 100 9.36 -13.42 -11.89
C TRP A 100 9.49 -14.76 -11.14
N HIS A 101 8.72 -15.78 -11.54
CA HIS A 101 8.78 -17.09 -10.90
C HIS A 101 10.14 -17.77 -11.10
N PHE A 102 10.69 -17.76 -12.33
CA PHE A 102 11.96 -18.42 -12.66
C PHE A 102 13.19 -17.65 -12.19
N SER A 103 13.14 -16.32 -12.18
CA SER A 103 14.25 -15.46 -11.75
C SER A 103 14.33 -15.28 -10.24
N THR A 104 13.41 -15.86 -9.47
CA THR A 104 13.42 -15.79 -8.01
C THR A 104 13.57 -17.18 -7.42
N ARG A 105 14.35 -17.29 -6.34
CA ARG A 105 14.68 -18.58 -5.74
C ARG A 105 13.65 -18.95 -4.67
N PRO A 106 13.01 -20.13 -4.74
CA PRO A 106 12.15 -20.59 -3.66
C PRO A 106 12.98 -20.83 -2.40
N SER A 107 12.42 -20.52 -1.25
CA SER A 107 13.07 -20.80 0.02
C SER A 107 13.07 -22.31 0.30
N SER A 108 14.16 -22.81 0.86
CA SER A 108 14.31 -24.22 1.26
C SER A 108 13.69 -24.54 2.62
N CYS A 109 13.23 -23.55 3.37
CA CYS A 109 12.67 -23.75 4.70
C CYS A 109 11.16 -23.96 4.64
N GLU A 110 10.65 -25.05 5.20
CA GLU A 110 9.21 -25.33 5.32
C GLU A 110 8.46 -24.29 6.17
N LYS A 111 9.16 -23.58 7.07
CA LYS A 111 8.57 -22.47 7.84
C LYS A 111 8.30 -21.24 6.97
N HIS A 112 8.90 -21.15 5.79
CA HIS A 112 8.74 -20.02 4.87
C HIS A 112 7.57 -20.24 3.91
N HIS A 113 6.38 -20.41 4.46
CA HIS A 113 5.14 -20.41 3.70
C HIS A 113 4.36 -19.13 3.99
N ILE A 114 3.82 -18.52 2.94
CA ILE A 114 2.90 -17.38 3.04
C ILE A 114 1.51 -17.82 2.64
N ARG A 115 0.52 -17.27 3.35
CA ARG A 115 -0.89 -17.40 3.04
C ARG A 115 -1.37 -16.15 2.32
N HIS A 116 -2.11 -16.35 1.23
CA HIS A 116 -2.73 -15.28 0.48
C HIS A 116 -4.24 -15.53 0.37
N ARG A 117 -5.04 -14.47 0.52
CA ARG A 117 -6.49 -14.58 0.40
C ARG A 117 -6.89 -14.40 -1.06
N THR A 118 -7.50 -15.42 -1.64
CA THR A 118 -8.00 -15.39 -3.01
C THR A 118 -9.28 -14.55 -3.08
N ALA A 119 -9.60 -13.99 -4.26
CA ALA A 119 -10.83 -13.23 -4.47
C ALA A 119 -12.09 -14.02 -4.08
N ASN A 120 -12.05 -15.35 -4.24
CA ASN A 120 -13.15 -16.26 -3.90
C ASN A 120 -13.25 -16.54 -2.38
N GLY A 121 -12.45 -15.86 -1.54
CA GLY A 121 -12.45 -16.04 -0.09
C GLY A 121 -11.61 -17.21 0.42
N GLY A 122 -11.06 -18.04 -0.47
CA GLY A 122 -10.15 -19.13 -0.13
C GLY A 122 -8.76 -18.65 0.32
N TRP A 123 -8.01 -19.57 0.93
CA TRP A 123 -6.61 -19.35 1.32
C TRP A 123 -5.70 -20.18 0.44
N GLU A 124 -4.76 -19.53 -0.24
CA GLU A 124 -3.68 -20.16 -0.98
C GLU A 124 -2.40 -20.13 -0.15
N HIS A 125 -1.71 -21.27 -0.08
CA HIS A 125 -0.43 -21.42 0.59
C HIS A 125 0.67 -21.56 -0.46
N HIS A 126 1.75 -20.80 -0.34
CA HIS A 126 2.90 -20.90 -1.25
C HIS A 126 4.21 -20.64 -0.51
N ILE A 127 5.27 -21.28 -0.96
CA ILE A 127 6.62 -21.08 -0.45
C ILE A 127 7.08 -19.65 -0.79
N ILE A 128 7.79 -18.99 0.12
CA ILE A 128 8.36 -17.66 -0.14
C ILE A 128 9.44 -17.79 -1.21
N HIS A 129 9.38 -16.93 -2.23
CA HIS A 129 10.48 -16.74 -3.16
C HIS A 129 11.30 -15.54 -2.72
N CYS A 130 12.61 -15.75 -2.57
CA CYS A 130 13.57 -14.72 -2.20
C CYS A 130 14.16 -14.06 -3.44
N LEU A 131 14.19 -12.73 -3.45
CA LEU A 131 14.91 -11.93 -4.43
C LEU A 131 16.40 -11.87 -4.09
N GLU A 132 17.23 -12.43 -4.96
CA GLU A 132 18.70 -12.38 -4.80
C GLU A 132 19.29 -11.03 -5.24
N CYS A 133 18.65 -10.37 -6.20
CA CYS A 133 19.05 -9.08 -6.74
C CYS A 133 17.97 -8.00 -6.51
N THR A 134 18.32 -6.74 -6.81
CA THR A 134 17.36 -5.64 -6.73
C THR A 134 16.30 -5.76 -7.83
N GLN A 135 15.08 -5.27 -7.57
CA GLN A 135 14.01 -5.29 -8.58
C GLN A 135 14.40 -4.54 -9.86
N THR A 136 15.27 -3.52 -9.74
CA THR A 136 15.82 -2.78 -10.89
C THR A 136 16.70 -3.69 -11.75
N GLN A 137 17.61 -4.44 -11.15
CA GLN A 137 18.47 -5.38 -11.86
C GLN A 137 17.63 -6.47 -12.53
N LEU A 138 16.64 -7.01 -11.83
CA LEU A 138 15.72 -8.00 -12.40
C LEU A 138 14.97 -7.46 -13.64
N TYR A 139 14.56 -6.19 -13.61
CA TYR A 139 13.93 -5.54 -14.75
C TYR A 139 14.90 -5.33 -15.93
N LEU A 140 16.17 -5.03 -15.67
CA LEU A 140 17.18 -4.93 -16.73
C LEU A 140 17.41 -6.29 -17.40
N LEU A 141 17.53 -7.36 -16.61
CA LEU A 141 17.61 -8.74 -17.12
C LEU A 141 16.38 -9.13 -17.94
N PHE A 142 15.19 -8.72 -17.50
CA PHE A 142 13.96 -8.93 -18.24
C PHE A 142 14.00 -8.26 -19.62
N LYS A 143 14.51 -7.03 -19.68
CA LYS A 143 14.63 -6.27 -20.94
C LYS A 143 15.69 -6.82 -21.87
N GLU A 144 16.77 -7.33 -21.32
CA GLU A 144 17.83 -8.01 -22.06
C GLU A 144 17.31 -9.32 -22.68
N GLN A 145 16.54 -10.11 -21.92
CA GLN A 145 15.99 -11.37 -22.41
C GLN A 145 14.78 -11.19 -23.36
N TYR A 146 14.00 -10.12 -23.18
CA TYR A 146 12.79 -9.85 -23.96
C TYR A 146 12.75 -8.39 -24.49
N PRO A 147 13.65 -8.01 -25.41
CA PRO A 147 13.79 -6.63 -25.86
C PRO A 147 12.54 -6.09 -26.60
N GLY A 148 11.79 -6.97 -27.27
CA GLY A 148 10.55 -6.59 -27.98
C GLY A 148 9.36 -6.26 -27.07
N VAL A 149 9.44 -6.57 -25.78
CA VAL A 149 8.32 -6.42 -24.85
C VAL A 149 8.31 -5.02 -24.24
N ARG A 150 7.31 -4.21 -24.62
CA ARG A 150 7.14 -2.83 -24.15
C ARG A 150 6.46 -2.74 -22.78
N VAL A 151 7.15 -3.22 -21.74
CA VAL A 151 6.74 -3.02 -20.33
C VAL A 151 7.69 -2.04 -19.66
N GLY A 152 7.15 -1.03 -18.96
CA GLY A 152 7.93 -0.11 -18.15
C GLY A 152 8.25 -0.66 -16.75
N ARG A 153 9.30 -0.17 -16.11
CA ARG A 153 9.78 -0.65 -14.79
C ARG A 153 8.68 -0.69 -13.72
N THR A 154 7.90 0.39 -13.58
CA THR A 154 6.84 0.47 -12.56
C THR A 154 5.75 -0.59 -12.76
N LEU A 155 5.36 -0.84 -14.02
CA LEU A 155 4.39 -1.87 -14.35
C LEU A 155 4.98 -3.27 -14.15
N PHE A 156 6.24 -3.49 -14.51
CA PHE A 156 6.92 -4.75 -14.25
C PHE A 156 6.97 -5.06 -12.74
N CYS A 157 7.27 -4.06 -11.91
CA CYS A 157 7.27 -4.18 -10.46
C CYS A 157 5.87 -4.39 -9.87
N SER A 158 4.81 -3.84 -10.48
CA SER A 158 3.43 -4.08 -10.02
C SER A 158 2.93 -5.49 -10.37
N LEU A 159 3.50 -6.12 -11.41
CA LEU A 159 3.23 -7.50 -11.78
C LEU A 159 3.95 -8.54 -10.90
N LYS A 160 4.66 -8.10 -9.85
CA LYS A 160 5.34 -8.97 -8.90
C LYS A 160 4.34 -9.91 -8.20
N PRO A 161 4.55 -11.23 -8.21
CA PRO A 161 3.72 -12.16 -7.45
C PRO A 161 3.75 -11.93 -5.94
N TRP A 162 2.66 -12.26 -5.26
CA TRP A 162 2.47 -12.00 -3.83
C TRP A 162 3.44 -12.76 -2.91
N TYR A 163 3.93 -13.92 -3.35
CA TYR A 163 4.87 -14.77 -2.61
C TYR A 163 6.34 -14.35 -2.76
N VAL A 164 6.64 -13.36 -3.63
CA VAL A 164 8.00 -12.86 -3.85
C VAL A 164 8.31 -11.75 -2.84
N ARG A 165 9.34 -11.99 -2.01
CA ARG A 165 9.78 -11.06 -0.96
C ARG A 165 11.25 -10.65 -1.16
N PRO A 166 11.61 -9.41 -0.79
CA PRO A 166 13.01 -9.02 -0.70
C PRO A 166 13.71 -9.89 0.34
N LYS A 167 14.99 -10.18 0.11
CA LYS A 167 15.80 -10.97 1.04
C LYS A 167 15.91 -10.24 2.38
N THR A 168 15.52 -10.91 3.46
CA THR A 168 15.82 -10.46 4.82
C THR A 168 17.08 -11.15 5.32
N GLU A 169 17.86 -10.54 6.22
CA GLU A 169 19.10 -11.12 6.77
C GLU A 169 18.92 -12.51 7.39
N LEU A 170 17.74 -12.81 7.94
CA LEU A 170 17.42 -14.12 8.51
C LEU A 170 17.11 -15.18 7.43
N GLN A 171 16.76 -14.75 6.22
CA GLN A 171 16.45 -15.61 5.08
C GLN A 171 17.69 -15.88 4.20
N LEU A 172 18.86 -15.37 4.61
CA LEU A 172 20.18 -15.61 4.01
C LEU A 172 20.82 -16.95 4.41
N ILE A 173 20.05 -17.91 4.94
CA ILE A 173 20.55 -19.27 5.18
C ILE A 173 20.56 -20.01 3.84
N THR A 174 21.61 -19.78 3.05
CA THR A 174 21.73 -20.27 1.68
C THR A 174 22.28 -21.70 1.59
N CYS A 175 22.85 -22.24 2.67
CA CYS A 175 23.35 -23.61 2.77
C CYS A 175 23.20 -24.14 4.20
N CYS A 176 22.63 -25.35 4.34
CA CYS A 176 22.61 -26.12 5.61
C CYS A 176 23.82 -27.06 5.73
N CYS A 177 24.82 -26.92 4.87
CA CYS A 177 26.08 -27.65 4.98
C CYS A 177 26.80 -27.26 6.27
N SER A 178 27.50 -28.22 6.88
CA SER A 178 28.28 -28.02 8.10
C SER A 178 29.20 -26.81 8.00
N ALA A 179 29.84 -26.60 6.85
CA ALA A 179 30.70 -25.45 6.58
C ALA A 179 29.98 -24.10 6.74
N CYS A 180 28.83 -23.92 6.09
CA CYS A 180 28.08 -22.66 6.18
C CYS A 180 27.41 -22.47 7.55
N THR A 181 26.94 -23.54 8.18
CA THR A 181 26.38 -23.48 9.54
C THR A 181 27.46 -23.06 10.55
N ASN A 182 28.65 -23.64 10.47
CA ASN A 182 29.78 -23.28 11.32
C ASN A 182 30.21 -21.83 11.11
N ALA A 183 30.30 -21.38 9.85
CA ALA A 183 30.61 -19.98 9.53
C ALA A 183 29.58 -19.01 10.11
N TRP A 184 28.29 -19.34 10.05
CA TRP A 184 27.24 -18.51 10.65
C TRP A 184 27.35 -18.44 12.17
N LEU A 185 27.60 -19.58 12.84
CA LEU A 185 27.80 -19.63 14.29
C LEU A 185 29.00 -18.79 14.73
N LEU A 186 30.12 -18.85 14.00
CA LEU A 186 31.31 -18.04 14.25
C LEU A 186 31.02 -16.55 14.11
N VAL A 187 30.40 -16.13 13.00
CA VAL A 187 30.03 -14.71 12.79
C VAL A 187 29.07 -14.22 13.87
N LYS A 188 28.11 -15.06 14.29
CA LYS A 188 27.17 -14.74 15.36
C LYS A 188 27.88 -14.57 16.71
N ALA A 189 28.84 -15.43 17.04
CA ALA A 189 29.63 -15.33 18.26
C ALA A 189 30.46 -14.04 18.30
N VAL A 190 31.13 -13.68 17.20
CA VAL A 190 31.92 -12.45 17.09
C VAL A 190 31.06 -11.21 17.29
N ARG A 191 29.86 -11.16 16.69
CA ARG A 191 28.92 -10.04 16.89
C ARG A 191 28.49 -9.88 18.35
N HIS A 192 28.27 -11.00 19.05
CA HIS A 192 27.91 -10.96 20.47
C HIS A 192 29.05 -10.43 21.35
N MET A 193 30.31 -10.76 21.02
CA MET A 193 31.48 -10.24 21.74
C MET A 193 31.72 -8.74 21.51
N GLN A 194 31.27 -8.18 20.39
CA GLN A 194 31.41 -6.75 20.07
C GLN A 194 30.30 -5.86 20.67
N GLN A 195 29.24 -6.46 21.22
CA GLN A 195 28.10 -5.75 21.81
C GLN A 195 28.17 -5.69 23.35
N VAL A 196 29.21 -6.28 23.94
CA VAL A 196 29.59 -6.16 25.35
C VAL A 196 30.71 -5.13 25.44
#